data_AF-A0A674PIP3-F1
#
_entry.id   AF-A0A674PIP3-F1
#
_cell.length_a   1.000
_cell.length_b   1.000
_cell.length_c   1.000
_cell.angle_alpha   90.00
_cell.angle_beta   90.00
_cell.angle_gamma   90.00
#
_symmetry.space_group_name_H-M   'P 1'
#
loop_
_entity.id
_entity.type
_entity.pdbx_description
1 polymer ?
#
loop_
_entity_poly.entity_id
_entity_poly.type
_entity_poly.pdbx_seq_one_letter_code
_entity_poly.pdbx_strand_id
1 'polypeptide(L)'
;MSPPVNAGPNVVEKILQYENFINEVLKRDLQKVLEKRDSVYEKISQYLQLRSIIQSLQESGSQKLKADVDLGCNFYVQTEVEDSSRIFVAVGYGFFVEMTHEEALQFIEKKTSQLTLFTEQLTKDSAKIKANIQMVLEVSSFCIMMRSSARTDSFLHSW
;
A
#
# COMPACT_ATOMS: atom_id res chain seq x y z
N MET A 1 38.97 28.28 36.17
CA MET A 1 38.42 26.92 36.11
C MET A 1 37.07 26.96 35.40
N SER A 2 37.00 26.46 34.17
CA SER A 2 35.72 26.22 33.49
C SER A 2 35.31 24.77 33.73
N PRO A 3 34.03 24.46 33.98
CA PRO A 3 33.61 23.10 34.27
C PRO A 3 33.64 22.25 33.00
N PRO A 4 33.91 20.93 33.10
CA PRO A 4 33.91 20.04 31.95
C PRO A 4 32.49 19.82 31.45
N VAL A 5 32.30 19.99 30.14
CA VAL A 5 31.03 19.69 29.44
C VAL A 5 30.80 18.17 29.48
N ASN A 6 29.98 17.72 30.42
CA ASN A 6 29.59 16.32 30.55
C ASN A 6 28.53 15.96 29.49
N ALA A 7 28.97 15.60 28.29
CA ALA A 7 28.13 15.00 27.25
C ALA A 7 28.19 13.46 27.34
N GLY A 8 27.71 12.88 28.45
CA GLY A 8 27.94 11.46 28.77
C GLY A 8 26.76 10.48 28.61
N PRO A 9 25.55 10.74 29.15
CA PRO A 9 24.47 9.74 29.19
C PRO A 9 23.26 10.02 28.28
N ASN A 10 22.99 11.29 27.97
CA ASN A 10 21.72 11.74 27.34
C ASN A 10 21.56 11.30 25.88
N VAL A 11 22.67 11.10 25.16
CA VAL A 11 22.66 10.79 23.72
C VAL A 11 22.33 9.31 23.47
N VAL A 12 22.82 8.40 24.31
CA VAL A 12 22.57 6.96 24.17
C VAL A 12 21.10 6.63 24.44
N GLU A 13 20.53 7.25 25.47
CA GLU A 13 19.13 7.10 25.83
C GLU A 13 18.20 7.62 24.72
N LYS A 14 18.57 8.75 24.09
CA LYS A 14 17.87 9.26 22.90
C LYS A 14 17.99 8.31 21.71
N ILE A 15 19.17 7.75 21.42
CA ILE A 15 19.36 6.77 20.34
C ILE A 15 18.45 5.56 20.54
N LEU A 16 18.40 4.99 21.76
CA LEU A 16 17.52 3.86 22.09
C LEU A 16 16.04 4.21 21.94
N GLN A 17 15.63 5.41 22.35
CA GLN A 17 14.26 5.89 22.13
C GLN A 17 13.92 6.02 20.64
N TYR A 18 14.87 6.48 19.82
CA TYR A 18 14.70 6.57 18.37
C TYR A 18 14.66 5.20 17.71
N GLU A 19 15.50 4.25 18.12
CA GLU A 19 15.45 2.87 17.62
C GLU A 19 14.12 2.18 17.95
N ASN A 20 13.62 2.36 19.18
CA ASN A 20 12.30 1.87 19.58
C ASN A 20 11.19 2.55 18.77
N PHE A 21 11.26 3.86 18.56
CA PHE A 21 10.27 4.58 17.75
C PHE A 21 10.29 4.13 16.27
N ILE A 22 11.47 3.91 15.68
CA ILE A 22 11.59 3.36 14.32
C ILE A 22 10.92 1.98 14.25
N ASN A 23 11.27 1.08 15.16
CA ASN A 23 10.82 -0.31 15.10
C ASN A 23 9.34 -0.48 15.46
N GLU A 24 8.88 0.17 16.52
CA GLU A 24 7.53 -0.01 17.05
C GLU A 24 6.48 0.84 16.35
N VAL A 25 6.86 1.99 15.79
CA VAL A 25 5.94 2.94 15.17
C VAL A 25 6.18 3.02 13.66
N LEU A 26 7.32 3.55 13.21
CA LEU A 26 7.52 3.86 11.80
C LEU A 26 7.49 2.63 10.90
N LYS A 27 8.10 1.50 11.31
CA LYS A 27 8.05 0.25 10.54
C LYS A 27 6.65 -0.34 10.50
N ARG A 28 5.92 -0.32 11.63
CA ARG A 28 4.53 -0.80 11.66
C ARG A 28 3.61 0.07 10.81
N ASP A 29 3.77 1.39 10.85
CA ASP A 29 2.97 2.31 10.05
C ASP A 29 3.29 2.17 8.57
N LEU A 30 4.56 1.99 8.21
CA LEU A 30 4.96 1.66 6.84
C LEU A 30 4.29 0.37 6.37
N GLN A 31 4.32 -0.69 7.18
CA GLN A 31 3.66 -1.95 6.85
C GLN A 31 2.17 -1.77 6.62
N LYS A 32 1.45 -1.09 7.52
CA LYS A 32 0.01 -0.81 7.37
C LYS A 32 -0.30 -0.04 6.10
N VAL A 33 0.50 0.97 5.75
CA VAL A 33 0.31 1.77 4.52
C VAL A 33 0.52 0.90 3.28
N LEU A 34 1.53 0.02 3.28
CA LEU A 34 1.79 -0.90 2.18
C LEU A 34 0.66 -1.93 2.04
N GLU A 35 0.24 -2.59 3.11
CA GLU A 35 -0.89 -3.53 3.10
C GLU A 35 -2.17 -2.84 2.61
N LYS A 36 -2.42 -1.61 3.05
CA LYS A 36 -3.56 -0.82 2.59
C LYS A 36 -3.48 -0.56 1.09
N ARG A 37 -2.31 -0.16 0.60
CA ARG A 37 -2.07 0.10 -0.83
C ARG A 37 -2.29 -1.17 -1.66
N ASP A 38 -1.78 -2.31 -1.19
CA ASP A 38 -1.91 -3.59 -1.89
C ASP A 38 -3.38 -4.02 -1.97
N SER A 39 -4.15 -3.87 -0.88
CA SER A 39 -5.61 -4.12 -0.88
C SER A 39 -6.39 -3.22 -1.86
N VAL A 40 -5.88 -2.01 -2.15
CA VAL A 40 -6.50 -1.10 -3.12
C VAL A 40 -6.15 -1.53 -4.54
N TYR A 41 -4.91 -1.98 -4.78
CA TYR A 41 -4.51 -2.53 -6.08
C TYR A 41 -5.28 -3.81 -6.44
N GLU A 42 -5.54 -4.69 -5.48
CA GLU A 42 -6.40 -5.85 -5.70
C GLU A 42 -7.80 -5.44 -6.17
N LYS A 43 -8.39 -4.42 -5.55
CA LYS A 43 -9.68 -3.87 -5.97
C LYS A 43 -9.62 -3.27 -7.37
N ILE A 44 -8.58 -2.51 -7.68
CA ILE A 44 -8.37 -1.98 -9.04
C ILE A 44 -8.29 -3.13 -10.04
N SER A 45 -7.55 -4.20 -9.74
CA SER A 45 -7.42 -5.38 -10.59
C SER A 45 -8.78 -6.04 -10.88
N GLN A 46 -9.60 -6.24 -9.85
CA GLN A 46 -10.97 -6.78 -10.01
C GLN A 46 -11.84 -5.92 -10.92
N TYR A 47 -11.76 -4.58 -10.79
CA TYR A 47 -12.48 -3.66 -11.67
C TYR A 47 -11.99 -3.73 -13.12
N LEU A 48 -10.67 -3.87 -13.34
CA LEU A 48 -10.11 -4.01 -14.68
C LEU A 48 -10.49 -5.34 -15.34
N GLN A 49 -10.54 -6.42 -14.56
CA GLN A 49 -11.04 -7.72 -15.03
C GLN A 49 -12.51 -7.61 -15.45
N LEU A 50 -13.36 -6.99 -14.61
CA LEU A 50 -14.76 -6.75 -14.93
C LEU A 50 -14.93 -5.95 -16.22
N ARG A 51 -14.13 -4.89 -16.40
CA ARG A 51 -14.11 -4.11 -17.65
C ARG A 51 -13.78 -4.99 -18.86
N SER A 52 -12.74 -5.82 -18.77
CA SER A 52 -12.36 -6.71 -19.88
C SER A 52 -13.49 -7.66 -20.25
N ILE A 53 -14.17 -8.23 -19.25
CA ILE A 53 -15.32 -9.13 -19.47
C ILE A 53 -16.46 -8.38 -20.18
N ILE A 54 -16.81 -7.18 -19.71
CA ILE A 54 -17.84 -6.33 -20.33
C ILE A 54 -17.51 -6.03 -21.80
N GLN A 55 -16.26 -5.67 -22.08
CA GLN A 55 -15.83 -5.37 -23.46
C GLN A 55 -15.93 -6.61 -24.36
N SER A 56 -15.49 -7.78 -23.88
CA SER A 56 -15.63 -9.04 -24.62
C SER A 56 -17.10 -9.41 -24.85
N LEU A 57 -17.99 -9.14 -23.90
CA LEU A 57 -19.43 -9.34 -24.07
C LEU A 57 -19.99 -8.42 -25.18
N GLN A 58 -19.61 -7.14 -25.18
CA GLN A 58 -20.04 -6.19 -26.23
C GLN A 58 -19.52 -6.59 -27.62
N GLU A 59 -18.27 -7.02 -27.73
CA GLU A 59 -17.64 -7.44 -28.99
C GLU A 59 -18.28 -8.71 -29.57
N SER A 60 -18.74 -9.62 -28.71
CA SER A 60 -19.38 -10.87 -29.15
C SER A 60 -20.70 -10.65 -29.90
N GLY A 61 -21.36 -9.49 -29.69
CA GLY A 61 -22.61 -9.11 -30.36
C GLY A 61 -23.82 -10.01 -30.06
N SER A 62 -23.62 -11.08 -29.29
CA SER A 62 -24.65 -12.03 -28.90
C SER A 62 -25.22 -11.64 -27.55
N GLN A 63 -26.54 -11.45 -27.49
CA GLN A 63 -27.26 -11.24 -26.22
C GLN A 63 -27.35 -12.52 -25.38
N LYS A 64 -27.05 -13.67 -25.97
CA LYS A 64 -27.02 -14.95 -25.26
C LYS A 64 -25.61 -15.26 -24.80
N LEU A 65 -25.45 -15.46 -23.49
CA LEU A 65 -24.19 -15.82 -22.86
C LEU A 65 -24.29 -17.23 -22.27
N LYS A 66 -23.48 -18.16 -22.76
CA LYS A 66 -23.28 -19.46 -22.12
C LYS A 66 -22.10 -19.36 -21.15
N ALA A 67 -22.33 -19.69 -19.89
CA ALA A 67 -21.33 -19.60 -18.84
C ALA A 67 -21.41 -20.83 -17.93
N ASP A 68 -20.24 -21.36 -17.56
CA ASP A 68 -20.11 -22.38 -16.53
C ASP A 68 -19.98 -21.69 -15.17
N VAL A 69 -20.95 -21.92 -14.30
CA VAL A 69 -21.03 -21.30 -12.98
C VAL A 69 -20.58 -22.32 -11.94
N ASP A 70 -19.55 -21.98 -11.17
CA ASP A 70 -19.10 -22.77 -10.03
C ASP A 70 -20.07 -22.61 -8.84
N LEU A 71 -20.63 -23.71 -8.37
CA LEU A 71 -21.52 -23.77 -7.20
C LEU A 71 -20.76 -24.15 -5.92
N GLY A 72 -19.45 -24.40 -6.00
CA GLY A 72 -18.58 -24.77 -4.89
C GLY A 72 -17.92 -26.14 -5.06
N CYS A 73 -16.79 -26.36 -4.37
CA CYS A 73 -16.04 -27.61 -4.45
C CYS A 73 -15.67 -28.05 -5.88
N ASN A 74 -15.41 -27.10 -6.79
CA ASN A 74 -15.17 -27.32 -8.22
C ASN A 74 -16.37 -28.01 -8.92
N PHE A 75 -17.60 -27.70 -8.51
CA PHE A 75 -18.82 -28.20 -9.13
C PHE A 75 -19.39 -27.12 -10.06
N TYR A 76 -19.30 -27.36 -11.38
CA TYR A 76 -19.70 -26.40 -12.40
C TYR A 76 -21.04 -26.77 -13.02
N VAL A 77 -21.92 -25.77 -13.19
CA VAL A 77 -23.19 -25.91 -13.92
C VAL A 77 -23.16 -25.00 -15.14
N GLN A 78 -23.49 -25.57 -16.30
CA GLN A 78 -23.64 -24.80 -17.52
C GLN A 78 -24.96 -24.03 -17.48
N THR A 79 -24.87 -22.71 -17.65
CA THR A 79 -25.99 -21.78 -17.66
C THR A 79 -26.03 -21.04 -18.98
N GLU A 80 -27.23 -20.70 -19.43
CA GLU A 80 -27.44 -19.80 -20.57
C GLU A 80 -28.23 -18.60 -20.08
N VAL A 81 -27.65 -17.41 -20.24
CA VAL A 81 -28.29 -16.13 -19.97
C VAL A 81 -28.95 -15.68 -21.27
N GLU A 82 -30.27 -15.44 -21.23
CA GLU A 82 -31.05 -15.07 -22.42
C GLU A 82 -30.81 -13.64 -22.89
N ASP A 83 -30.58 -12.71 -21.94
CA ASP A 83 -30.25 -11.32 -22.20
C ASP A 83 -29.07 -10.86 -21.33
N SER A 84 -27.91 -10.65 -21.95
CA SER A 84 -26.72 -10.12 -21.32
C SER A 84 -26.60 -8.59 -21.41
N SER A 85 -27.64 -7.86 -21.82
CA SER A 85 -27.59 -6.40 -22.03
C SER A 85 -27.32 -5.58 -20.77
N ARG A 86 -27.64 -6.15 -19.60
CA ARG A 86 -27.51 -5.52 -18.29
C ARG A 86 -26.76 -6.42 -17.32
N ILE A 87 -26.03 -5.79 -16.41
CA ILE A 87 -25.26 -6.47 -15.37
C ILE A 87 -25.53 -5.85 -14.00
N PHE A 88 -25.40 -6.66 -12.95
CA PHE A 88 -25.44 -6.18 -11.58
C PHE A 88 -24.02 -5.86 -11.10
N VAL A 89 -23.75 -4.60 -10.80
CA VAL A 89 -22.47 -4.14 -10.27
C VAL A 89 -22.60 -3.85 -8.78
N ALA A 90 -21.72 -4.46 -7.97
CA ALA A 90 -21.66 -4.17 -6.54
C ALA A 90 -21.11 -2.75 -6.30
N VAL A 91 -21.93 -1.86 -5.75
CA VAL A 91 -21.56 -0.46 -5.48
C VAL A 91 -21.06 -0.23 -4.05
N GLY A 92 -21.30 -1.20 -3.16
CA GLY A 92 -20.84 -1.20 -1.77
C GLY A 92 -21.96 -1.53 -0.77
N TYR A 93 -21.59 -1.84 0.47
CA TYR A 93 -22.54 -2.13 1.58
C TYR A 93 -23.59 -3.21 1.26
N GLY A 94 -23.27 -4.17 0.39
CA GLY A 94 -24.20 -5.22 -0.03
C GLY A 94 -25.24 -4.77 -1.06
N PHE A 95 -25.13 -3.55 -1.60
CA PHE A 95 -25.99 -3.08 -2.67
C PHE A 95 -25.40 -3.40 -4.05
N PHE A 96 -26.29 -3.84 -4.92
CA PHE A 96 -26.03 -4.12 -6.32
C PHE A 96 -26.93 -3.23 -7.15
N VAL A 97 -26.37 -2.60 -8.18
CA VAL A 97 -27.11 -1.75 -9.10
C VAL A 97 -27.10 -2.41 -10.46
N GLU A 98 -28.28 -2.51 -11.07
CA GLU A 98 -28.43 -2.94 -12.46
C GLU A 98 -27.98 -1.79 -13.38
N MET A 99 -26.99 -2.07 -14.24
CA MET A 99 -26.41 -1.09 -15.15
C MET A 99 -26.29 -1.70 -16.55
N THR A 100 -26.40 -0.86 -17.57
CA THR A 100 -25.99 -1.23 -18.93
C THR A 100 -24.47 -1.33 -19.02
N HIS A 101 -23.95 -1.98 -20.07
CA HIS A 101 -22.51 -2.09 -20.29
C HIS A 101 -21.81 -0.72 -20.33
N GLU A 102 -22.38 0.28 -21.00
CA GLU A 102 -21.81 1.62 -21.10
C GLU A 102 -21.77 2.34 -19.75
N GLU A 103 -22.86 2.27 -18.98
CA GLU A 103 -22.92 2.84 -17.63
C GLU A 103 -21.93 2.15 -16.69
N ALA A 104 -21.80 0.83 -16.77
CA ALA A 104 -20.84 0.06 -15.99
C ALA A 104 -19.39 0.43 -16.35
N LEU A 105 -19.06 0.60 -17.63
CA LEU A 105 -17.74 1.04 -18.08
C LEU A 105 -17.40 2.43 -17.52
N GLN A 106 -18.33 3.37 -17.58
CA GLN A 106 -18.14 4.71 -17.01
C GLN A 106 -18.00 4.66 -15.48
N PHE A 107 -18.76 3.80 -14.80
CA PHE A 107 -18.64 3.60 -13.37
C PHE A 107 -17.26 3.04 -12.99
N ILE A 108 -16.80 2.00 -13.70
CA ILE A 108 -15.50 1.37 -13.50
C ILE A 108 -14.37 2.37 -13.71
N GLU A 109 -14.42 3.17 -14.78
CA GLU A 109 -13.41 4.20 -15.06
C GLU A 109 -13.34 5.24 -13.93
N LYS A 110 -14.49 5.77 -13.50
CA LYS A 110 -14.55 6.71 -12.38
C LYS A 110 -14.00 6.09 -11.09
N LYS A 111 -14.37 4.85 -10.79
CA LYS A 111 -13.92 4.13 -9.58
C LYS A 111 -12.43 3.82 -9.61
N THR A 112 -11.92 3.30 -10.72
CA THR A 112 -10.49 3.01 -10.87
C THR A 112 -9.66 4.28 -10.80
N SER A 113 -10.09 5.38 -11.43
CA SER A 113 -9.41 6.68 -11.30
C SER A 113 -9.33 7.17 -9.84
N GLN A 114 -10.44 7.11 -9.09
CA GLN A 114 -10.47 7.44 -7.66
C GLN A 114 -9.52 6.55 -6.83
N LEU A 115 -9.53 5.24 -7.07
CA LEU A 115 -8.68 4.30 -6.36
C LEU A 115 -7.20 4.53 -6.71
N THR A 116 -6.88 4.85 -7.97
CA THR A 116 -5.52 5.18 -8.41
C THR A 116 -5.00 6.42 -7.68
N LEU A 117 -5.79 7.51 -7.63
CA LEU A 117 -5.42 8.70 -6.86
C LEU A 117 -5.17 8.39 -5.38
N PHE A 118 -5.99 7.49 -4.80
CA PHE A 118 -5.77 7.03 -3.43
C PHE A 118 -4.48 6.22 -3.28
N THR A 119 -4.13 5.34 -4.24
CA THR A 119 -2.84 4.62 -4.23
C THR A 119 -1.64 5.54 -4.37
N GLU A 120 -1.75 6.62 -5.15
CA GLU A 120 -0.69 7.63 -5.28
C GLU A 120 -0.44 8.34 -3.95
N GLN A 121 -1.51 8.68 -3.22
CA GLN A 121 -1.38 9.28 -1.89
C GLN A 121 -0.72 8.32 -0.91
N LEU A 122 -1.17 7.06 -0.85
CA LEU A 122 -0.53 6.03 -0.01
C LEU A 122 0.95 5.81 -0.39
N THR A 123 1.28 5.92 -1.67
CA THR A 123 2.66 5.82 -2.14
C THR A 123 3.51 6.98 -1.63
N LYS A 124 3.01 8.22 -1.69
CA LYS A 124 3.67 9.40 -1.10
C LYS A 124 3.85 9.25 0.41
N ASP A 125 2.83 8.78 1.12
CA ASP A 125 2.88 8.56 2.56
C ASP A 125 3.94 7.50 2.92
N SER A 126 3.98 6.40 2.17
CA SER A 126 4.99 5.35 2.36
C SER A 126 6.42 5.85 2.11
N ALA A 127 6.62 6.71 1.09
CA ALA A 127 7.92 7.31 0.79
C ALA A 127 8.38 8.25 1.91
N LYS A 128 7.46 9.04 2.48
CA LYS A 128 7.74 9.92 3.62
C LYS A 128 8.17 9.12 4.85
N ILE A 129 7.47 8.02 5.17
CA ILE A 129 7.82 7.16 6.30
C ILE A 129 9.21 6.52 6.07
N LYS A 130 9.48 6.01 4.85
CA LYS A 130 10.80 5.46 4.49
C LYS A 130 11.92 6.49 4.65
N ALA A 131 11.72 7.71 4.19
CA ALA A 131 12.69 8.80 4.32
C ALA A 131 12.98 9.12 5.80
N ASN A 132 11.94 9.17 6.64
CA ASN A 132 12.10 9.39 8.08
C ASN A 132 12.91 8.27 8.75
N ILE A 133 12.64 7.00 8.40
CA ILE A 133 13.42 5.86 8.90
C ILE A 133 14.89 6.00 8.50
N GLN A 134 15.15 6.28 7.21
CA GLN A 134 16.50 6.37 6.69
C GLN A 134 17.30 7.52 7.33
N MET A 135 16.69 8.69 7.48
CA MET A 135 17.31 9.84 8.15
C MET A 135 17.76 9.49 9.58
N VAL A 136 16.91 8.82 10.36
CA VAL A 136 17.24 8.48 11.75
C VAL A 136 18.36 7.43 11.82
N LEU A 137 18.36 6.44 10.91
CA LEU A 137 19.44 5.43 10.83
C LEU A 137 20.79 6.06 10.46
N GLU A 138 20.80 7.02 9.53
CA GLU A 138 22.00 7.75 9.13
C GLU A 138 22.54 8.61 10.28
N VAL A 139 21.67 9.34 10.99
CA VAL A 139 22.07 10.15 12.17
C VAL A 139 22.62 9.27 13.28
N SER A 140 21.98 8.13 13.58
CA SER A 140 22.48 7.18 14.58
C SER A 140 23.87 6.66 14.21
N SER A 141 24.06 6.25 12.95
CA SER A 141 25.35 5.77 12.43
C SER A 141 26.43 6.85 12.52
N PHE A 142 26.11 8.09 12.16
CA PHE A 142 27.03 9.22 12.24
C PHE A 142 27.43 9.53 13.69
N CYS A 143 26.48 9.52 14.62
CA CYS A 143 26.75 9.71 16.06
C CYS A 143 27.66 8.62 16.63
N ILE A 144 27.46 7.35 16.23
CA ILE A 144 28.33 6.23 16.64
C ILE A 144 29.74 6.41 16.08
N MET A 145 29.86 6.76 14.79
CA MET A 145 31.15 6.95 14.11
C MET A 145 31.96 8.11 14.68
N MET A 146 31.36 9.28 14.91
CA MET A 146 32.06 10.42 15.53
C MET A 146 32.60 10.07 16.92
N ARG A 147 31.88 9.24 17.67
CA ARG A 147 32.28 8.79 19.00
C ARG A 147 33.44 7.79 18.97
N SER A 148 33.52 6.96 17.91
CA SER A 148 34.66 6.08 17.67
C SER A 148 35.92 6.87 17.31
N SER A 149 35.79 7.90 16.46
CA SER A 149 36.90 8.78 16.06
C SER A 149 37.44 9.64 17.21
N ALA A 150 36.55 10.18 18.06
CA ALA A 150 36.96 10.97 19.22
C ALA A 150 37.69 10.13 20.29
N ARG A 151 37.39 8.82 20.35
CA ARG A 151 38.03 7.88 21.29
C ARG A 151 39.43 7.46 20.82
N THR A 152 39.69 7.44 19.51
CA THR A 152 41.04 7.17 18.98
C THR A 152 41.99 8.36 19.16
N ASP A 153 41.50 9.59 19.11
CA ASP A 153 42.34 10.79 19.38
C ASP A 153 42.70 10.96 20.86
N SER A 154 41.90 10.42 21.79
CA SER A 154 42.22 10.48 23.23
C SER A 154 43.41 9.60 23.62
N PHE A 155 43.81 8.65 22.77
CA PHE A 155 44.94 7.75 23.01
C PHE A 155 46.27 8.29 22.47
N LEU A 156 46.24 9.21 21.49
CA LEU A 156 47.45 9.79 20.90
C LEU A 156 48.06 10.94 21.71
N HIS A 157 47.35 11.45 22.73
CA HIS A 157 47.83 12.54 23.60
C HIS A 157 48.31 12.08 24.99
N SER A 158 48.51 10.76 25.20
CA SER A 158 48.96 10.18 26.49
C SER A 158 50.41 9.64 26.47
N TRP A 159 51.27 10.18 25.59
CA TRP A 159 52.72 9.95 25.60
C TRP A 159 53.46 11.28 25.52
#